data_AF-A8X7L2-F1
#
_entry.id   AF-A8X7L2-F1
#
_cell.length_a   1.000
_cell.length_b   1.000
_cell.length_c   1.000
_cell.angle_alpha   90.00
_cell.angle_beta   90.00
_cell.angle_gamma   90.00
#
_symmetry.space_group_name_H-M   'P 1'
#
loop_
_entity.id
_entity.type
_entity.pdbx_description
1 polymer ?
#
loop_
_entity_poly.entity_id
_entity_poly.type
_entity_poly.pdbx_seq_one_letter_code
_entity_poly.pdbx_strand_id
1 'polypeptide(L)'
;MADVIADHGHNVTLFQPFHIAMKNLDGLVKSKNIEIINYYLDHYEELLKSEADNFSVLWDSHLFNNPVLSSFTMSKMFMEKFEKTDTQLYLDTNLHAELKSRKFDVAIAETFGAAPFYVTFIWKYEKGDAEFEKRLPKNVHFKKWIPQPALLSDKRMKVFVTHGGLGSTMEIAYTGKPALMVPIFGDRYQIARMLARHGGAVSQI
;
A
#
# COMPACT_ATOMS: atom_id res chain seq x y z
N MET A 1 -11.29 11.58 2.05
CA MET A 1 -10.13 12.48 2.27
C MET A 1 -9.79 13.26 1.00
N ALA A 2 -9.77 12.60 -0.16
CA ALA A 2 -9.56 13.21 -1.47
C ALA A 2 -10.44 14.46 -1.72
N ASP A 3 -11.74 14.41 -1.43
CA ASP A 3 -12.68 15.54 -1.65
C ASP A 3 -12.21 16.83 -0.95
N VAL A 4 -11.85 16.74 0.32
CA VAL A 4 -11.42 17.90 1.11
C VAL A 4 -10.14 18.50 0.54
N ILE A 5 -9.19 17.68 0.10
CA ILE A 5 -7.92 18.15 -0.46
C ILE A 5 -8.17 18.87 -1.81
N ALA A 6 -9.03 18.30 -2.64
CA ALA A 6 -9.44 18.88 -3.92
C ALA A 6 -10.22 20.19 -3.73
N ASP A 7 -11.10 20.26 -2.73
CA ASP A 7 -11.90 21.45 -2.42
C ASP A 7 -11.04 22.62 -1.88
N HIS A 8 -9.83 22.33 -1.36
CA HIS A 8 -8.85 23.35 -0.94
C HIS A 8 -7.87 23.75 -2.07
N GLY A 9 -8.17 23.38 -3.32
CA GLY A 9 -7.44 23.84 -4.50
C GLY A 9 -6.17 23.04 -4.83
N HIS A 10 -5.96 21.90 -4.18
CA HIS A 10 -4.87 20.99 -4.54
C HIS A 10 -5.29 20.06 -5.69
N ASN A 11 -4.33 19.70 -6.53
CA ASN A 11 -4.55 18.70 -7.57
C ASN A 11 -4.56 17.30 -6.95
N VAL A 12 -5.65 16.56 -7.11
CA VAL A 12 -5.84 15.25 -6.48
C VAL A 12 -6.17 14.22 -7.55
N THR A 13 -5.35 13.18 -7.60
CA THR A 13 -5.64 11.97 -8.38
C THR A 13 -5.92 10.82 -7.42
N LEU A 14 -7.06 10.16 -7.59
CA LEU A 14 -7.43 8.97 -6.86
C LEU A 14 -7.18 7.74 -7.73
N PHE A 15 -6.22 6.90 -7.34
CA PHE A 15 -5.91 5.65 -8.01
C PHE A 15 -6.66 4.48 -7.37
N GLN A 16 -7.41 3.73 -8.17
CA GLN A 16 -8.35 2.71 -7.70
C GLN A 16 -8.16 1.39 -8.44
N PRO A 17 -7.35 0.49 -7.87
CA PRO A 17 -7.31 -0.90 -8.31
C PRO A 17 -8.60 -1.62 -7.90
N PHE A 18 -9.29 -2.20 -8.87
CA PHE A 18 -10.47 -3.00 -8.62
C PHE A 18 -10.07 -4.44 -8.26
N HIS A 19 -10.06 -4.75 -6.97
CA HIS A 19 -9.79 -6.10 -6.45
C HIS A 19 -11.02 -7.03 -6.51
N ILE A 20 -12.20 -6.43 -6.59
CA ILE A 20 -13.53 -7.05 -6.58
C ILE A 20 -14.47 -6.15 -7.37
N ALA A 21 -15.52 -6.73 -7.97
CA ALA A 21 -16.52 -6.03 -8.74
C ALA A 21 -17.52 -5.26 -7.86
N MET A 22 -17.04 -4.69 -6.76
CA MET A 22 -17.81 -3.72 -6.01
C MET A 22 -17.71 -2.38 -6.74
N LYS A 23 -18.85 -1.83 -7.18
CA LYS A 23 -18.97 -0.45 -7.65
C LYS A 23 -18.66 0.50 -6.49
N ASN A 24 -17.37 0.67 -6.20
CA ASN A 24 -16.87 1.26 -4.96
C ASN A 24 -16.85 2.80 -4.95
N LEU A 25 -17.63 3.47 -5.79
CA LEU A 25 -17.51 4.92 -5.97
C LEU A 25 -18.81 5.70 -6.09
N ASP A 26 -19.96 5.06 -6.32
CA ASP A 26 -21.22 5.79 -6.45
C ASP A 26 -21.51 6.55 -5.14
N GLY A 27 -21.28 7.87 -5.17
CA GLY A 27 -21.48 8.78 -4.04
C GLY A 27 -20.30 8.96 -3.06
N LEU A 28 -19.16 8.28 -3.28
CA LEU A 28 -17.99 8.33 -2.37
C LEU A 28 -16.99 9.45 -2.70
N VAL A 29 -16.85 9.79 -3.99
CA VAL A 29 -16.09 10.96 -4.45
C VAL A 29 -17.09 12.01 -4.91
N LYS A 30 -17.11 13.15 -4.21
CA LYS A 30 -18.10 14.23 -4.42
C LYS A 30 -17.53 15.41 -5.17
N SER A 31 -16.24 15.67 -5.02
CA SER A 31 -15.55 16.78 -5.66
C SER A 31 -15.27 16.43 -7.13
N LYS A 32 -15.68 17.32 -8.03
CA LYS A 32 -15.45 17.18 -9.48
C LYS A 32 -13.99 17.45 -9.88
N ASN A 33 -13.21 17.99 -8.96
CA ASN A 33 -11.81 18.37 -9.16
C ASN A 33 -10.84 17.22 -8.88
N ILE A 34 -11.37 16.01 -8.64
CA ILE A 34 -10.56 14.79 -8.46
C ILE A 34 -10.51 14.04 -9.78
N GLU A 35 -9.30 13.78 -10.26
CA GLU A 35 -9.07 12.86 -11.35
C GLU A 35 -9.14 11.42 -10.79
N ILE A 36 -9.99 10.58 -11.36
CA ILE A 36 -10.11 9.18 -10.95
C ILE A 36 -9.42 8.28 -11.98
N ILE A 37 -8.48 7.47 -11.53
CA ILE A 37 -7.83 6.43 -12.34
C ILE A 37 -8.36 5.08 -11.87
N ASN A 38 -9.22 4.50 -12.70
CA ASN A 38 -9.73 3.15 -12.50
C ASN A 38 -8.77 2.14 -13.14
N TYR A 39 -8.22 1.24 -12.33
CA TYR A 39 -7.38 0.15 -12.81
C TYR A 39 -8.16 -1.15 -12.80
N TYR A 40 -8.45 -1.63 -14.01
CA TYR A 40 -9.17 -2.88 -14.25
C TYR A 40 -8.19 -4.00 -14.53
N LEU A 41 -8.45 -5.15 -13.93
CA LEU A 41 -7.64 -6.35 -14.11
C LEU A 41 -7.91 -7.02 -15.45
N ASP A 42 -6.93 -7.77 -15.94
CA ASP A 42 -7.07 -8.51 -17.22
C ASP A 42 -8.18 -9.57 -17.12
N HIS A 43 -8.47 -10.02 -15.91
CA HIS A 43 -9.50 -11.01 -15.57
C HIS A 43 -10.73 -10.39 -14.88
N TYR A 44 -10.97 -9.08 -15.05
CA TYR A 44 -12.06 -8.36 -14.39
C TYR A 44 -13.46 -8.93 -14.69
N GLU A 45 -13.69 -9.40 -15.92
CA GLU A 45 -14.94 -10.06 -16.32
C GLU A 45 -15.18 -11.41 -15.62
N GLU A 46 -14.11 -12.12 -15.26
CA GLU A 46 -14.20 -13.36 -14.48
C GLU A 46 -14.50 -13.07 -13.00
N LEU A 47 -13.94 -11.97 -12.47
CA LEU A 47 -14.23 -11.51 -11.11
C LEU A 47 -15.70 -11.13 -10.95
N LEU A 48 -16.26 -10.38 -11.91
CA LEU A 48 -17.68 -10.01 -11.97
C LEU A 48 -18.62 -11.21 -11.86
N LYS A 49 -18.29 -12.31 -12.56
CA LYS A 49 -19.08 -13.54 -12.55
C LYS A 49 -18.90 -14.34 -11.25
N SER A 50 -17.68 -14.45 -10.75
CA SER A 50 -17.41 -15.24 -9.53
C SER A 50 -18.01 -14.63 -8.26
N GLU A 51 -18.18 -13.31 -8.21
CA GLU A 51 -18.59 -12.62 -6.98
C GLU A 51 -20.10 -12.68 -6.74
N ALA A 52 -20.90 -12.56 -7.83
CA ALA A 52 -22.35 -12.67 -7.76
C ALA A 52 -22.82 -14.04 -7.25
N ASP A 53 -22.13 -15.11 -7.66
CA ASP A 53 -22.46 -16.49 -7.26
C ASP A 53 -21.90 -16.87 -5.89
N ASN A 54 -20.72 -16.36 -5.51
CA ASN A 54 -20.09 -16.74 -4.25
C ASN A 54 -20.63 -15.96 -3.05
N PHE A 55 -20.89 -14.66 -3.16
CA PHE A 55 -21.18 -13.82 -1.97
C PHE A 55 -22.55 -14.11 -1.34
N SER A 56 -23.55 -14.40 -2.16
CA SER A 56 -24.90 -14.81 -1.70
C SER A 56 -24.85 -16.16 -1.00
N VAL A 57 -24.21 -17.16 -1.62
CA VAL A 57 -24.03 -18.51 -1.07
C VAL A 57 -23.17 -18.50 0.19
N LEU A 58 -22.16 -17.63 0.27
CA LEU A 58 -21.32 -17.42 1.46
C LEU A 58 -22.16 -16.94 2.65
N TRP A 59 -23.02 -15.94 2.43
CA TRP A 59 -23.84 -15.32 3.48
C TRP A 59 -24.87 -16.28 4.07
N ASP A 60 -25.42 -17.18 3.26
CA ASP A 60 -26.42 -18.16 3.68
C ASP A 60 -25.82 -19.48 4.21
N SER A 61 -24.49 -19.65 4.17
CA SER A 61 -23.84 -20.90 4.56
C SER A 61 -23.65 -21.07 6.08
N HIS A 62 -23.87 -22.29 6.59
CA HIS A 62 -23.58 -22.64 7.99
C HIS A 62 -22.09 -22.47 8.38
N LEU A 63 -21.17 -22.42 7.40
CA LEU A 63 -19.75 -22.11 7.58
C LEU A 63 -19.50 -20.67 8.04
N PHE A 64 -20.35 -19.72 7.65
CA PHE A 64 -20.25 -18.31 8.01
C PHE A 64 -20.92 -17.94 9.34
N ASN A 65 -21.84 -18.78 9.82
CA ASN A 65 -22.44 -18.64 11.15
C ASN A 65 -21.47 -18.95 12.31
N ASN A 66 -20.29 -19.51 12.02
CA ASN A 66 -19.21 -19.66 12.99
C ASN A 66 -18.20 -18.49 12.85
N PRO A 67 -18.11 -17.58 13.83
CA PRO A 67 -17.33 -16.34 13.70
C PRO A 67 -15.81 -16.54 13.59
N VAL A 68 -15.27 -17.65 14.10
CA VAL A 68 -13.83 -17.94 14.03
C VAL A 68 -13.49 -18.55 12.67
N LEU A 69 -14.27 -19.56 12.24
CA LEU A 69 -14.02 -20.22 10.96
C LEU A 69 -14.31 -19.28 9.78
N SER A 70 -15.34 -18.42 9.89
CA SER A 70 -15.64 -17.40 8.90
C SER A 70 -14.49 -16.41 8.74
N SER A 71 -13.88 -15.98 9.85
CA SER A 71 -12.73 -15.07 9.82
C SER A 71 -11.54 -15.66 9.04
N PHE A 72 -11.20 -16.94 9.24
CA PHE A 72 -10.10 -17.58 8.52
C PHE A 72 -10.42 -17.86 7.05
N THR A 73 -11.61 -18.39 6.76
CA THR A 73 -12.03 -18.72 5.39
C THR A 73 -12.19 -17.47 4.55
N MET A 74 -12.80 -16.42 5.11
CA MET A 74 -12.98 -15.14 4.43
C MET A 74 -11.64 -14.46 4.16
N SER A 75 -10.74 -14.47 5.15
CA SER A 75 -9.38 -13.94 4.97
C SER A 75 -8.64 -14.67 3.86
N LYS A 76 -8.71 -16.01 3.81
CA LYS A 76 -8.05 -16.81 2.78
C LYS A 76 -8.61 -16.54 1.38
N MET A 77 -9.94 -16.50 1.25
CA MET A 77 -10.61 -16.26 -0.03
C MET A 77 -10.32 -14.86 -0.57
N PHE A 78 -10.36 -13.83 0.29
CA PHE A 78 -9.96 -12.50 -0.11
C PHE A 78 -8.47 -12.46 -0.47
N MET A 79 -7.60 -13.09 0.33
CA MET A 79 -6.16 -13.11 0.08
C MET A 79 -5.80 -13.65 -1.31
N GLU A 80 -6.42 -14.75 -1.77
CA GLU A 80 -6.17 -15.30 -3.11
C GLU A 80 -6.61 -14.34 -4.24
N LYS A 81 -7.68 -13.55 -4.02
CA LYS A 81 -8.15 -12.54 -4.98
C LYS A 81 -7.27 -11.27 -4.97
N PHE A 82 -6.89 -10.81 -3.77
CA PHE A 82 -5.95 -9.69 -3.61
C PHE A 82 -4.59 -10.03 -4.19
N GLU A 83 -4.08 -11.24 -3.98
CA GLU A 83 -2.76 -11.67 -4.47
C GLU A 83 -2.63 -11.53 -5.99
N LYS A 84 -3.65 -11.96 -6.76
CA LYS A 84 -3.64 -11.80 -8.23
C LYS A 84 -3.66 -10.33 -8.65
N THR A 85 -4.48 -9.54 -7.98
CA THR A 85 -4.61 -8.10 -8.25
C THR A 85 -3.30 -7.37 -7.97
N ASP A 86 -2.75 -7.61 -6.79
CA ASP A 86 -1.50 -7.00 -6.32
C ASP A 86 -0.35 -7.43 -7.23
N THR A 87 -0.28 -8.71 -7.60
CA THR A 87 0.75 -9.21 -8.52
C THR A 87 0.69 -8.51 -9.87
N GLN A 88 -0.51 -8.37 -10.46
CA GLN A 88 -0.67 -7.67 -11.73
C GLN A 88 -0.26 -6.19 -11.60
N LEU A 89 -0.75 -5.52 -10.56
CA LEU A 89 -0.40 -4.13 -10.24
C LEU A 89 1.13 -3.94 -10.11
N TYR A 90 1.80 -4.84 -9.39
CA TYR A 90 3.25 -4.79 -9.18
C TYR A 90 4.08 -5.08 -10.43
N LEU A 91 3.52 -5.79 -11.42
CA LEU A 91 4.23 -6.14 -12.64
C LEU A 91 3.92 -5.20 -13.81
N ASP A 92 2.88 -4.38 -13.70
CA ASP A 92 2.46 -3.45 -14.76
C ASP A 92 3.39 -2.23 -14.87
N THR A 93 4.43 -2.38 -15.68
CA THR A 93 5.44 -1.32 -15.91
C THR A 93 4.88 -0.11 -16.63
N ASN A 94 3.82 -0.27 -17.43
CA ASN A 94 3.15 0.81 -18.14
C ASN A 94 2.37 1.68 -17.16
N LEU A 95 1.57 1.06 -16.29
CA LEU A 95 0.90 1.74 -15.18
C LEU A 95 1.91 2.50 -14.33
N HIS A 96 3.02 1.88 -13.94
CA HIS A 96 4.05 2.54 -13.16
C HIS A 96 4.65 3.75 -13.87
N ALA A 97 4.89 3.67 -15.19
CA ALA A 97 5.39 4.79 -15.98
C ALA A 97 4.37 5.94 -16.04
N GLU A 98 3.10 5.61 -16.22
CA GLU A 98 2.00 6.58 -16.19
C GLU A 98 1.91 7.27 -14.84
N LEU A 99 1.82 6.50 -13.75
CA LEU A 99 1.78 7.02 -12.39
C LEU A 99 2.97 7.94 -12.09
N LYS A 100 4.20 7.53 -12.42
CA LYS A 100 5.41 8.36 -12.23
C LYS A 100 5.37 9.68 -13.00
N SER A 101 4.72 9.72 -14.16
CA SER A 101 4.62 10.93 -14.97
C SER A 101 3.73 12.02 -14.34
N ARG A 102 2.81 11.63 -13.45
CA ARG A 102 1.78 12.53 -12.90
C ARG A 102 2.24 13.42 -11.75
N LYS A 103 3.52 13.33 -11.32
CA LYS A 103 4.13 14.21 -10.31
C LYS A 103 3.28 14.34 -9.02
N PHE A 104 2.86 13.22 -8.43
CA PHE A 104 2.03 13.22 -7.23
C PHE A 104 2.73 13.87 -6.01
N ASP A 105 2.04 14.76 -5.30
CA ASP A 105 2.54 15.40 -4.08
C ASP A 105 2.44 14.50 -2.85
N VAL A 106 1.41 13.64 -2.80
CA VAL A 106 1.16 12.69 -1.70
C VAL A 106 0.57 11.42 -2.28
N ALA A 107 1.33 10.33 -2.18
CA ALA A 107 0.80 8.99 -2.33
C ALA A 107 0.95 8.27 -0.97
N ILE A 108 0.01 7.37 -0.69
CA ILE A 108 0.12 6.32 0.34
C ILE A 108 -0.23 6.77 1.77
N ALA A 109 -1.52 6.87 2.06
CA ALA A 109 -2.03 6.69 3.43
C ALA A 109 -3.17 5.67 3.46
N GLU A 110 -4.05 5.67 2.47
CA GLU A 110 -5.21 4.78 2.40
C GLU A 110 -4.81 3.30 2.24
N THR A 111 -3.72 2.99 1.50
CA THR A 111 -3.17 1.63 1.37
C THR A 111 -2.74 1.03 2.71
N PHE A 112 -2.28 1.84 3.66
CA PHE A 112 -1.92 1.38 5.01
C PHE A 112 -3.16 1.05 5.86
N GLY A 113 -4.29 1.67 5.56
CA GLY A 113 -5.57 1.43 6.22
C GLY A 113 -6.26 0.13 5.79
N ALA A 114 -5.88 -0.46 4.64
CA ALA A 114 -6.39 -1.74 4.15
C ALA A 114 -5.72 -2.98 4.79
N ALA A 115 -4.61 -2.79 5.51
CA ALA A 115 -3.94 -3.84 6.31
C ALA A 115 -4.11 -3.68 7.85
N PRO A 116 -5.25 -3.22 8.38
CA PRO A 116 -5.34 -2.72 9.75
C PRO A 116 -5.33 -3.83 10.80
N PHE A 117 -5.48 -5.11 10.41
CA PHE A 117 -5.60 -6.20 11.36
C PHE A 117 -4.26 -6.69 11.93
N TYR A 118 -3.12 -6.46 11.25
CA TYR A 118 -1.85 -7.08 11.66
C TYR A 118 -0.57 -6.25 11.44
N VAL A 119 -0.62 -5.15 10.68
CA VAL A 119 0.59 -4.39 10.33
C VAL A 119 0.54 -2.98 10.91
N THR A 120 1.57 -2.65 11.70
CA THR A 120 1.81 -1.29 12.21
C THR A 120 2.86 -0.60 11.35
N PHE A 121 2.55 0.59 10.86
CA PHE A 121 3.45 1.44 10.09
C PHE A 121 4.01 2.54 10.99
N ILE A 122 5.32 2.74 10.92
CA ILE A 122 5.98 3.86 11.59
C ILE A 122 6.57 4.73 10.48
N TRP A 123 6.03 5.94 10.33
CA TRP A 123 6.40 6.85 9.25
C TRP A 123 7.15 8.05 9.79
N LYS A 124 8.42 8.17 9.42
CA LYS A 124 9.22 9.37 9.61
C LYS A 124 9.02 10.35 8.45
N TYR A 125 8.50 11.55 8.71
CA TYR A 125 8.43 12.61 7.71
C TYR A 125 8.47 14.00 8.35
N GLU A 126 9.21 14.92 7.73
CA GLU A 126 9.55 16.22 8.33
C GLU A 126 8.46 17.28 8.14
N LYS A 127 7.69 17.20 7.05
CA LYS A 127 6.68 18.20 6.65
C LYS A 127 5.23 17.79 6.97
N GLY A 128 5.01 17.05 8.05
CA GLY A 128 3.64 16.78 8.53
C GLY A 128 3.12 17.91 9.41
N ASP A 129 1.92 18.40 9.11
CA ASP A 129 1.15 19.25 10.02
C ASP A 129 0.19 18.41 10.90
N ALA A 130 -0.39 19.06 11.91
CA ALA A 130 -1.27 18.39 12.88
C ALA A 130 -2.59 17.91 12.25
N GLU A 131 -3.00 18.48 11.11
CA GLU A 131 -4.21 18.09 10.41
C GLU A 131 -3.99 16.83 9.57
N PHE A 132 -2.81 16.67 8.97
CA PHE A 132 -2.39 15.46 8.29
C PHE A 132 -2.30 14.27 9.25
N GLU A 133 -1.70 14.45 10.43
CA GLU A 133 -1.54 13.37 11.42
C GLU A 133 -2.89 12.85 11.94
N LYS A 134 -3.88 13.72 12.18
CA LYS A 134 -5.25 13.33 12.61
C LYS A 134 -5.97 12.45 11.60
N ARG A 135 -5.56 12.48 10.33
CA ARG A 135 -6.21 11.77 9.23
C ARG A 135 -5.59 10.41 8.94
N LEU A 136 -4.47 10.08 9.58
CA LEU A 136 -3.81 8.79 9.38
C LEU A 136 -4.59 7.65 10.05
N PRO A 137 -4.61 6.44 9.43
CA PRO A 137 -5.16 5.26 10.06
C PRO A 137 -4.51 4.98 11.43
N LYS A 138 -5.27 4.35 12.35
CA LYS A 138 -4.79 4.08 13.73
C LYS A 138 -3.51 3.24 13.79
N ASN A 139 -3.25 2.43 12.78
CA ASN A 139 -2.05 1.60 12.66
C ASN A 139 -0.86 2.33 12.03
N VAL A 140 -0.97 3.62 11.72
CA VAL A 140 0.12 4.45 11.19
C VAL A 140 0.56 5.46 12.25
N HIS A 141 1.77 5.31 12.75
CA HIS A 141 2.39 6.23 13.69
C HIS A 141 3.31 7.20 12.98
N PHE A 142 2.89 8.45 12.91
CA PHE A 142 3.67 9.54 12.32
C PHE A 142 4.64 10.15 13.33
N LYS A 143 5.89 10.39 12.93
CA LYS A 143 6.89 11.09 13.73
C LYS A 143 7.78 11.97 12.87
N LYS A 144 8.10 13.16 13.37
CA LYS A 144 9.08 14.05 12.72
C LYS A 144 10.51 13.50 12.82
N TRP A 145 10.81 12.83 13.93
CA TRP A 145 12.11 12.23 14.19
C TRP A 145 11.96 10.92 14.95
N ILE A 146 12.83 9.96 14.66
CA ILE A 146 12.85 8.62 15.26
C ILE A 146 14.31 8.19 15.45
N PRO A 147 14.65 7.54 16.57
CA PRO A 147 15.96 6.89 16.72
C PRO A 147 16.03 5.65 15.81
N GLN A 148 16.38 5.86 14.53
CA GLN A 148 16.42 4.82 13.49
C GLN A 148 17.25 3.58 13.86
N PRO A 149 18.45 3.68 14.45
CA PRO A 149 19.22 2.51 14.86
C PRO A 149 18.51 1.65 15.91
N ALA A 150 17.82 2.29 16.87
CA ALA A 150 17.06 1.57 17.89
C ALA A 150 15.86 0.85 17.26
N LEU A 151 15.20 1.49 16.29
CA LEU A 151 14.07 0.90 15.57
C LEU A 151 14.51 -0.30 14.71
N LEU A 152 15.64 -0.19 14.00
CA LEU A 152 16.21 -1.28 13.21
C LEU A 152 16.71 -2.43 14.09
N SER A 153 17.05 -2.17 15.35
CA SER A 153 17.43 -3.21 16.32
C SER A 153 16.21 -3.90 16.98
N ASP A 154 15.00 -3.36 16.84
CA ASP A 154 13.79 -3.93 17.45
C ASP A 154 13.35 -5.22 16.72
N LYS A 155 13.03 -6.27 17.48
CA LYS A 155 12.61 -7.58 16.94
C LYS A 155 11.25 -7.54 16.24
N ARG A 156 10.41 -6.55 16.56
CA ARG A 156 9.10 -6.34 15.93
C ARG A 156 9.23 -5.71 14.55
N MET A 157 10.34 -5.04 14.25
CA MET A 157 10.60 -4.50 12.92
C MET A 157 10.79 -5.65 11.93
N LYS A 158 9.86 -5.74 10.96
CA LYS A 158 9.84 -6.79 9.94
C LYS A 158 10.43 -6.34 8.61
N VAL A 159 10.11 -5.12 8.18
CA VAL A 159 10.54 -4.57 6.90
C VAL A 159 10.86 -3.09 7.08
N PHE A 160 11.99 -2.64 6.55
CA PHE A 160 12.36 -1.23 6.52
C PHE A 160 12.28 -0.68 5.09
N VAL A 161 11.40 0.30 4.86
CA VAL A 161 11.26 0.97 3.56
C VAL A 161 12.15 2.20 3.54
N THR A 162 13.03 2.31 2.55
CA THR A 162 14.00 3.43 2.48
C THR A 162 14.34 3.81 1.05
N HIS A 163 14.76 5.07 0.86
CA HIS A 163 15.27 5.57 -0.41
C HIS A 163 16.72 5.12 -0.73
N GLY A 164 17.34 4.35 0.17
CA GLY A 164 18.69 3.81 -0.04
C GLY A 164 19.83 4.80 0.22
N GLY A 165 19.60 5.82 1.05
CA GLY A 165 20.67 6.70 1.53
C GLY A 165 21.78 5.90 2.23
N LEU A 166 23.04 6.32 2.07
CA LEU A 166 24.21 5.55 2.52
C LEU A 166 24.14 5.13 3.99
N GLY A 167 23.74 6.04 4.89
CA GLY A 167 23.59 5.74 6.31
C GLY A 167 22.55 4.64 6.58
N SER A 168 21.36 4.76 5.99
CA SER A 168 20.32 3.73 6.09
C SER A 168 20.79 2.39 5.52
N THR A 169 21.48 2.39 4.40
CA THR A 169 22.03 1.17 3.80
C THR A 169 23.04 0.48 4.71
N MET A 170 23.93 1.26 5.33
CA MET A 170 24.91 0.72 6.29
C MET A 170 24.23 0.13 7.52
N GLU A 171 23.19 0.79 8.05
CA GLU A 171 22.44 0.27 9.19
C GLU A 171 21.65 -1.00 8.85
N ILE A 172 21.08 -1.10 7.64
CA ILE A 172 20.45 -2.33 7.14
C ILE A 172 21.47 -3.46 7.06
N ALA A 173 22.63 -3.19 6.45
CA ALA A 173 23.70 -4.18 6.32
C ALA A 173 24.22 -4.65 7.69
N TYR A 174 24.30 -3.74 8.67
CA TYR A 174 24.73 -4.05 10.02
C TYR A 174 23.69 -4.85 10.81
N THR A 175 22.41 -4.48 10.70
CA THR A 175 21.33 -5.10 11.48
C THR A 175 20.73 -6.36 10.85
N GLY A 176 21.01 -6.60 9.56
CA GLY A 176 20.47 -7.73 8.81
C GLY A 176 18.95 -7.68 8.63
N LYS A 177 18.32 -6.50 8.78
CA LYS A 177 16.88 -6.35 8.63
C LYS A 177 16.48 -6.38 7.15
N PRO A 178 15.40 -7.08 6.78
CA PRO A 178 14.87 -7.00 5.43
C PRO A 178 14.48 -5.55 5.08
N ALA A 179 14.87 -5.09 3.90
CA ALA A 179 14.55 -3.75 3.43
C ALA A 179 13.83 -3.74 2.07
N LEU A 180 12.92 -2.79 1.89
CA LEU A 180 12.36 -2.42 0.60
C LEU A 180 13.04 -1.12 0.14
N MET A 181 13.82 -1.21 -0.93
CA MET A 181 14.59 -0.09 -1.46
C MET A 181 13.82 0.62 -2.57
N VAL A 182 13.55 1.92 -2.37
CA VAL A 182 12.87 2.82 -3.32
C VAL A 182 13.84 3.94 -3.72
N PRO A 183 14.88 3.65 -4.52
CA PRO A 183 15.91 4.62 -4.86
C PRO A 183 15.33 5.79 -5.66
N ILE A 184 15.68 7.02 -5.28
CA ILE A 184 15.14 8.24 -5.91
C ILE A 184 16.10 8.79 -6.98
N PHE A 185 17.41 8.87 -6.70
CA PHE A 185 18.37 9.44 -7.65
C PHE A 185 19.80 8.89 -7.50
N GLY A 186 20.60 9.00 -8.56
CA GLY A 186 22.07 8.84 -8.51
C GLY A 186 22.59 7.43 -8.23
N ASP A 187 23.61 7.34 -7.37
CA ASP A 187 24.29 6.11 -6.96
C ASP A 187 23.37 5.15 -6.18
N ARG A 188 22.23 5.64 -5.67
CA ARG A 188 21.26 4.89 -4.86
C ARG A 188 20.69 3.67 -5.60
N TYR A 189 20.52 3.75 -6.92
CA TYR A 189 20.09 2.61 -7.73
C TYR A 189 21.11 1.47 -7.71
N GLN A 190 22.41 1.78 -7.79
CA GLN A 190 23.47 0.78 -7.79
C GLN A 190 23.58 0.12 -6.41
N ILE A 191 23.46 0.91 -5.35
CA ILE A 191 23.45 0.44 -3.97
C ILE A 191 22.27 -0.50 -3.71
N ALA A 192 21.08 -0.13 -4.16
CA ALA A 192 19.88 -0.95 -4.00
C ALA A 192 19.99 -2.29 -4.74
N ARG A 193 20.54 -2.30 -5.98
CA ARG A 193 20.83 -3.56 -6.71
C ARG A 193 21.85 -4.42 -5.99
N MET A 194 22.90 -3.81 -5.42
CA MET A 194 23.93 -4.53 -4.67
C MET A 194 23.32 -5.19 -3.43
N LEU A 195 22.55 -4.44 -2.63
CA LEU A 195 21.90 -4.99 -1.44
C LEU A 195 20.91 -6.10 -1.78
N ALA A 196 20.16 -5.96 -2.88
CA ALA A 196 19.22 -6.96 -3.35
C ALA A 196 19.93 -8.25 -3.81
N ARG A 197 21.06 -8.13 -4.53
CA ARG A 197 21.89 -9.28 -4.92
C ARG A 197 22.43 -10.07 -3.73
N HIS A 198 22.66 -9.41 -2.60
CA HIS A 198 23.13 -10.03 -1.37
C HIS A 198 21.99 -10.51 -0.45
N GLY A 199 20.73 -10.46 -0.90
CA GLY A 199 19.56 -10.93 -0.14
C GLY A 199 19.17 -10.02 1.04
N GLY A 200 19.81 -8.85 1.18
CA GLY A 200 19.51 -7.90 2.25
C GLY A 200 18.32 -6.98 1.96
N ALA A 201 17.85 -6.94 0.71
CA ALA A 201 16.71 -6.12 0.32
C ALA A 201 15.95 -6.68 -0.89
N VAL A 202 14.71 -6.24 -1.05
CA VAL A 202 14.00 -6.24 -2.33
C VAL A 202 14.05 -4.83 -2.89
N SER A 203 14.36 -4.69 -4.17
CA SER A 203 14.52 -3.39 -4.84
C SER A 203 13.56 -3.30 -6.02
N GLN A 204 12.73 -2.26 -6.06
CA GLN A 204 11.97 -1.89 -7.27
C GLN A 204 12.90 -1.09 -8.19
N ILE A 205 13.52 -1.74 -9.18
CA ILE A 205 14.27 -1.10 -10.26
C ILE A 205 13.97 -1.85 -11.56
#